data_AF-A0AAW5N1C0-F1
#
_entry.id   AF-A0AAW5N1C0-F1
#
_cell.length_a   1.000
_cell.length_b   1.000
_cell.length_c   1.000
_cell.angle_alpha   90.00
_cell.angle_beta   90.00
_cell.angle_gamma   90.00
#
_symmetry.space_group_name_H-M   'P 1'
#
loop_
_entity.id
_entity.type
_entity.pdbx_description
1 polymer ?
#
loop_
_entity_poly.entity_id
_entity_poly.type
_entity_poly.pdbx_seq_one_letter_code
_entity_poly.pdbx_strand_id
1 'polypeptide(L)'
;MRKFKEKQAVYWNDPAGETSGVYEVLDTNEEYNAGITEAEILEFDSRVLLIGNGVSEAEVYAEELAIIDPPSGEGQALVQKEMENGFKMFIRNNGCQPDYAVCAIVWNDGSIYPEVNIRLSQTVNPATDDDIFFYCDGLKELKSLVFPGGKDFCIADILYFKGLCRRTPNKKHDTKCHPHFLQQK
;
A
#
# COMPACT_ATOMS: atom_id res chain seq x y z
N MET A 1 21.01 -5.10 -11.70
CA MET A 1 19.95 -5.83 -12.43
C MET A 1 18.66 -5.80 -11.61
N ARG A 2 17.54 -5.30 -12.18
CA ARG A 2 16.22 -5.43 -11.54
C ARG A 2 15.84 -6.92 -11.46
N LYS A 3 15.31 -7.36 -10.31
CA LYS A 3 14.91 -8.75 -10.09
C LYS A 3 13.40 -8.80 -9.91
N PHE A 4 12.77 -9.71 -10.65
CA PHE A 4 11.37 -10.04 -10.50
C PHE A 4 11.24 -11.28 -9.62
N LYS A 5 10.12 -11.41 -8.93
CA LYS A 5 9.77 -12.58 -8.13
C LYS A 5 8.37 -13.02 -8.51
N GLU A 6 8.09 -14.32 -8.45
CA GLU A 6 6.73 -14.81 -8.53
C GLU A 6 5.84 -14.09 -7.50
N LYS A 7 4.59 -13.81 -7.88
CA LYS A 7 3.60 -13.03 -7.12
C LYS A 7 3.95 -11.55 -6.90
N GLN A 8 5.01 -11.04 -7.53
CA GLN A 8 5.29 -9.61 -7.52
C GLN A 8 4.30 -8.85 -8.39
N ALA A 9 3.73 -7.77 -7.86
CA ALA A 9 2.92 -6.86 -8.65
C ALA A 9 3.82 -6.01 -9.57
N VAL A 10 3.41 -5.90 -10.83
CA VAL A 10 4.09 -5.13 -11.88
C VAL A 10 3.05 -4.34 -12.68
N TYR A 11 3.46 -3.21 -13.22
CA TYR A 11 2.67 -2.49 -14.22
C TYR A 11 3.23 -2.83 -15.59
N TRP A 12 2.42 -3.44 -16.44
CA TRP A 12 2.79 -3.68 -17.83
C TRP A 12 2.41 -2.48 -18.69
N ASN A 13 3.41 -1.89 -19.34
CA ASN A 13 3.22 -0.86 -20.35
C ASN A 13 3.05 -1.54 -21.71
N ASP A 14 1.88 -2.13 -21.94
CA ASP A 14 1.51 -2.70 -23.24
C ASP A 14 1.73 -1.66 -24.36
N PRO A 15 2.62 -1.91 -25.34
CA PRO A 15 2.89 -0.97 -26.43
C PRO A 15 1.65 -0.58 -27.25
N ALA A 16 0.63 -1.45 -27.31
CA ALA A 16 -0.65 -1.16 -27.95
C ALA A 16 -1.60 -0.34 -27.06
N GLY A 17 -1.35 -0.30 -25.75
CA GLY A 17 -2.13 0.43 -24.76
C GLY A 17 -3.51 -0.18 -24.43
N GLU A 18 -3.88 -1.30 -25.05
CA GLU A 18 -5.19 -1.93 -24.87
C GLU A 18 -5.27 -2.74 -23.57
N THR A 19 -4.12 -3.27 -23.15
CA THR A 19 -3.99 -4.18 -22.00
C THR A 19 -2.97 -3.70 -20.97
N SER A 20 -2.59 -2.41 -21.02
CA SER A 20 -1.74 -1.80 -20.00
C SER A 20 -2.43 -1.84 -18.64
N GLY A 21 -1.69 -2.16 -17.58
CA GLY A 21 -2.26 -2.23 -16.25
C GLY A 21 -1.43 -3.03 -15.24
N VAL A 22 -2.05 -3.32 -14.11
CA VAL A 22 -1.42 -4.05 -13.00
C VAL A 22 -1.61 -5.56 -13.17
N TYR A 23 -0.51 -6.30 -13.08
CA TYR A 23 -0.45 -7.75 -13.16
C TYR A 23 0.43 -8.33 -12.05
N GLU A 24 0.29 -9.62 -11.77
CA GLU A 24 1.24 -10.41 -10.99
C GLU A 24 2.22 -11.14 -11.91
N VAL A 25 3.49 -11.20 -11.54
CA VAL A 25 4.45 -12.13 -12.15
C VAL A 25 4.06 -13.55 -11.77
N LEU A 26 3.73 -14.37 -12.75
CA LEU A 26 3.39 -15.78 -12.58
C LEU A 26 4.62 -16.67 -12.72
N ASP A 27 5.51 -16.33 -13.66
CA ASP A 27 6.76 -17.05 -13.90
C ASP A 27 7.84 -16.06 -14.36
N THR A 28 9.05 -16.21 -13.80
CA THR A 28 10.24 -15.44 -14.20
C THR A 28 11.00 -16.07 -15.37
N ASN A 29 10.58 -17.27 -15.78
CA ASN A 29 11.09 -18.04 -16.90
C ASN A 29 12.61 -18.21 -16.85
N GLU A 30 13.15 -18.59 -15.68
CA GLU A 30 14.60 -18.64 -15.43
C GLU A 30 15.35 -19.55 -16.41
N GLU A 31 14.73 -20.66 -16.84
CA GLU A 31 15.32 -21.59 -17.82
C GLU A 31 15.47 -20.92 -19.20
N TYR A 32 14.43 -20.26 -19.68
CA TYR A 32 14.47 -19.53 -20.96
C TYR A 32 15.46 -18.35 -20.90
N ASN A 33 15.50 -17.67 -19.76
CA ASN A 33 16.34 -16.49 -19.54
C ASN A 33 17.78 -16.83 -19.12
N ALA A 34 18.15 -18.10 -18.97
CA ALA A 34 19.43 -18.54 -18.40
C ALA A 34 20.67 -18.04 -19.17
N GLY A 35 20.53 -17.73 -20.46
CA GLY A 35 21.60 -17.23 -21.31
C GLY A 35 21.79 -15.71 -21.31
N ILE A 36 20.85 -14.96 -20.73
CA ILE A 36 20.87 -13.49 -20.76
C ILE A 36 21.84 -12.95 -19.71
N THR A 37 22.79 -12.14 -20.16
CA THR A 37 23.84 -11.56 -19.32
C THR A 37 23.49 -10.16 -18.84
N GLU A 38 24.17 -9.69 -17.77
CA GLU A 38 24.00 -8.32 -17.29
C GLU A 38 24.34 -7.27 -18.36
N ALA A 39 25.27 -7.58 -19.27
CA ALA A 39 25.66 -6.68 -20.35
C ALA A 39 24.54 -6.49 -21.39
N GLU A 40 23.80 -7.56 -21.71
CA GLU A 40 22.65 -7.49 -22.63
C GLU A 40 21.48 -6.71 -22.00
N ILE A 41 21.28 -6.86 -20.69
CA ILE A 41 20.23 -6.17 -19.93
C ILE A 41 20.46 -4.65 -19.86
N LEU A 42 21.71 -4.17 -19.97
CA LEU A 42 22.02 -2.73 -19.90
C LEU A 42 21.50 -1.95 -21.10
N GLU A 43 21.33 -2.60 -22.26
CA GLU A 43 20.81 -1.97 -23.48
C GLU A 43 19.29 -2.15 -23.60
N PHE A 44 18.80 -3.36 -23.34
CA PHE A 44 17.38 -3.69 -23.35
C PHE A 44 17.16 -4.99 -22.56
N ASP A 45 16.30 -4.95 -21.55
CA ASP A 45 16.02 -6.13 -20.73
C ASP A 45 15.09 -7.11 -21.46
N SER A 46 15.69 -7.94 -22.32
CA SER A 46 15.01 -8.92 -23.18
C SER A 46 14.50 -10.16 -22.46
N ARG A 47 14.62 -10.23 -21.13
CA ARG A 47 14.09 -11.36 -20.34
C ARG A 47 12.58 -11.42 -20.51
N VAL A 48 12.06 -12.61 -20.80
CA VAL A 48 10.61 -12.82 -20.95
C VAL A 48 10.04 -13.32 -19.62
N LEU A 49 8.95 -12.69 -19.17
CA LEU A 49 8.21 -13.10 -17.97
C LEU A 49 6.76 -13.44 -18.35
N LEU A 50 6.18 -14.40 -17.64
CA LEU A 50 4.74 -14.65 -17.69
C LEU A 50 4.06 -13.82 -16.60
N ILE A 51 3.11 -12.98 -16.98
CA ILE A 51 2.31 -12.17 -16.07
C ILE A 51 0.83 -12.52 -16.18
N GLY A 52 0.06 -12.26 -15.13
CA GLY A 52 -1.39 -12.47 -15.14
C GLY A 52 -2.13 -11.68 -14.08
N ASN A 53 -3.42 -11.44 -14.32
CA ASN A 53 -4.30 -10.69 -13.40
C ASN A 53 -5.51 -11.53 -12.93
N GLY A 54 -5.45 -12.86 -13.13
CA GLY A 54 -6.53 -13.80 -12.82
C GLY A 54 -7.64 -13.87 -13.88
N VAL A 55 -7.60 -13.01 -14.90
CA VAL A 55 -8.53 -13.02 -16.05
C VAL A 55 -7.80 -13.29 -17.36
N SER A 56 -6.59 -12.75 -17.51
CA SER A 56 -5.72 -12.97 -18.66
C SER A 56 -4.27 -13.17 -18.22
N GLU A 57 -3.50 -13.77 -19.13
CA GLU A 57 -2.07 -14.01 -18.99
C GLU A 57 -1.36 -13.52 -20.25
N ALA A 58 -0.11 -13.07 -20.11
CA ALA A 58 0.72 -12.60 -21.22
C ALA A 58 2.21 -12.87 -20.96
N GLU A 59 2.94 -13.26 -22.00
CA GLU A 59 4.40 -13.29 -22.00
C GLU A 59 4.90 -11.91 -22.45
N VAL A 60 5.70 -11.25 -21.61
CA VAL A 60 6.13 -9.87 -21.82
C VAL A 60 7.61 -9.69 -21.54
N TYR A 61 8.23 -8.69 -22.15
CA TYR A 61 9.62 -8.36 -21.85
C TYR A 61 9.73 -7.63 -20.53
N ALA A 62 10.77 -7.93 -19.76
CA ALA A 62 11.11 -7.24 -18.52
C ALA A 62 11.20 -5.72 -18.72
N GLU A 63 11.65 -5.27 -19.90
CA GLU A 63 11.70 -3.86 -20.27
C GLU A 63 10.35 -3.14 -20.20
N GLU A 64 9.28 -3.82 -20.59
CA GLU A 64 7.93 -3.25 -20.62
C GLU A 64 7.30 -3.17 -19.22
N LEU A 65 7.93 -3.79 -18.23
CA LEU A 65 7.46 -3.84 -16.86
C LEU A 65 8.08 -2.75 -16.00
N ALA A 66 7.21 -1.95 -15.39
CA ALA A 66 7.57 -1.20 -14.20
C ALA A 66 7.29 -2.07 -12.97
N ILE A 67 8.30 -2.22 -12.10
CA ILE A 67 8.06 -2.72 -10.76
C ILE A 67 7.21 -1.65 -10.09
N ILE A 68 5.94 -1.96 -9.86
CA ILE A 68 5.19 -1.21 -8.87
C ILE A 68 5.92 -1.59 -7.57
N ASP A 69 6.31 -0.61 -6.77
CA ASP A 69 6.62 -0.85 -5.36
C ASP A 69 5.31 -0.69 -4.57
N PRO A 70 4.30 -1.59 -4.66
CA PRO A 70 3.43 -1.74 -3.52
C PRO A 70 4.24 -2.49 -2.45
N PRO A 71 3.87 -2.35 -1.18
CA PRO A 71 4.46 -3.19 -0.16
C PRO A 71 4.37 -4.65 -0.65
N SER A 72 5.45 -5.42 -0.58
CA SER A 72 5.40 -6.86 -0.91
C SER A 72 4.25 -7.53 -0.13
N GLY A 73 3.82 -8.77 -0.41
CA GLY A 73 2.84 -9.43 0.46
C GLY A 73 3.21 -9.35 1.96
N GLU A 74 4.51 -9.34 2.26
CA GLU A 74 5.06 -9.04 3.60
C GLU A 74 4.89 -7.58 4.02
N GLY A 75 5.14 -6.61 3.13
CA GLY A 75 4.87 -5.20 3.35
C GLY A 75 3.38 -4.88 3.54
N GLN A 76 2.48 -5.54 2.80
CA GLN A 76 1.03 -5.35 2.95
C GLN A 76 0.58 -5.91 4.31
N ALA A 77 1.10 -7.07 4.68
CA ALA A 77 0.89 -7.63 6.02
C ALA A 77 1.47 -6.72 7.12
N LEU A 78 2.59 -6.04 6.87
CA LEU A 78 3.17 -5.05 7.79
C LEU A 78 2.25 -3.84 7.96
N VAL A 79 1.80 -3.22 6.86
CA VAL A 79 0.86 -2.09 6.90
C VAL A 79 -0.43 -2.48 7.63
N GLN A 80 -0.99 -3.66 7.35
CA GLN A 80 -2.16 -4.16 8.07
C GLN A 80 -1.90 -4.37 9.58
N LYS A 81 -0.70 -4.79 9.96
CA LYS A 81 -0.28 -4.94 11.35
C LYS A 81 -0.10 -3.57 12.02
N GLU A 82 0.42 -2.58 11.31
CA GLU A 82 0.56 -1.20 11.77
C GLU A 82 -0.81 -0.55 11.96
N MET A 83 -1.77 -0.78 11.05
CA MET A 83 -3.16 -0.35 11.22
C MET A 83 -3.76 -0.95 12.49
N GLU A 84 -3.59 -2.25 12.71
CA GLU A 84 -4.08 -2.95 13.91
C GLU A 84 -3.46 -2.38 15.20
N ASN A 85 -2.14 -2.17 15.20
CA ASN A 85 -1.41 -1.64 16.35
C ASN A 85 -1.77 -0.18 16.63
N GLY A 86 -1.84 0.66 15.60
CA GLY A 86 -2.22 2.06 15.69
C GLY A 86 -3.66 2.22 16.21
N PHE A 87 -4.58 1.39 15.73
CA PHE A 87 -5.97 1.40 16.19
C PHE A 87 -6.08 1.02 17.67
N LYS A 88 -5.38 -0.05 18.10
CA LYS A 88 -5.32 -0.46 19.51
C LYS A 88 -4.69 0.61 20.39
N MET A 89 -3.61 1.23 19.93
CA MET A 89 -2.93 2.31 20.64
C MET A 89 -3.83 3.54 20.77
N PHE A 90 -4.59 3.88 19.73
CA PHE A 90 -5.55 4.97 19.77
C PHE A 90 -6.63 4.72 20.83
N ILE A 91 -7.25 3.54 20.84
CA ILE A 91 -8.27 3.19 21.83
C ILE A 91 -7.68 3.24 23.25
N ARG A 92 -6.49 2.67 23.45
CA ARG A 92 -5.81 2.67 24.75
C ARG A 92 -5.57 4.10 25.26
N ASN A 93 -5.17 5.01 24.38
CA ASN A 93 -4.78 6.37 24.76
C ASN A 93 -5.99 7.31 24.91
N ASN A 94 -7.08 7.06 24.19
CA ASN A 94 -8.22 7.98 24.11
C ASN A 94 -9.50 7.43 24.76
N GLY A 95 -9.58 6.14 25.04
CA GLY A 95 -10.76 5.47 25.60
C GLY A 95 -11.95 5.37 24.64
N CYS A 96 -11.77 5.71 23.37
CA CYS A 96 -12.79 5.61 22.33
C CYS A 96 -12.19 5.13 21.00
N GLN A 97 -13.05 4.69 20.08
CA GLN A 97 -12.62 4.29 18.74
C GLN A 97 -12.23 5.53 17.91
N PRO A 98 -11.26 5.40 16.99
CA PRO A 98 -10.93 6.48 16.07
C PRO A 98 -12.05 6.67 15.04
N ASP A 99 -12.19 7.92 14.61
CA ASP A 99 -13.16 8.37 13.62
C ASP A 99 -12.60 8.32 12.20
N TYR A 100 -11.29 8.52 12.08
CA TYR A 100 -10.58 8.60 10.81
C TYR A 100 -9.23 7.88 10.89
N ALA A 101 -8.81 7.35 9.76
CA ALA A 101 -7.44 6.96 9.46
C ALA A 101 -6.85 7.98 8.48
N VAL A 102 -5.63 8.42 8.74
CA VAL A 102 -4.86 9.26 7.82
C VAL A 102 -3.84 8.36 7.14
N CYS A 103 -3.92 8.26 5.81
CA CYS A 103 -3.19 7.26 5.03
C CYS A 103 -2.46 7.90 3.85
N ALA A 104 -1.42 7.22 3.38
CA ALA A 104 -0.88 7.42 2.03
C ALA A 104 -1.52 6.40 1.08
N ILE A 105 -1.92 6.83 -0.11
CA ILE A 105 -2.51 5.96 -1.13
C ILE A 105 -1.76 6.07 -2.47
N VAL A 106 -1.90 5.01 -3.26
CA VAL A 106 -1.40 4.92 -4.62
C VAL A 106 -2.54 4.52 -5.54
N TRP A 107 -2.71 5.23 -6.64
CA TRP A 107 -3.67 4.93 -7.69
C TRP A 107 -3.12 3.89 -8.67
N ASN A 108 -4.01 3.25 -9.41
CA ASN A 108 -3.64 2.27 -10.44
C ASN A 108 -2.80 2.89 -11.59
N ASP A 109 -2.89 4.20 -11.80
CA ASP A 109 -2.05 4.94 -12.76
C ASP A 109 -0.65 5.31 -12.20
N GLY A 110 -0.35 4.89 -10.97
CA GLY A 110 0.90 5.20 -10.27
C GLY A 110 0.92 6.53 -9.52
N SER A 111 -0.15 7.34 -9.60
CA SER A 111 -0.25 8.60 -8.85
C SER A 111 -0.27 8.34 -7.34
N ILE A 112 0.51 9.11 -6.59
CA ILE A 112 0.64 8.96 -5.13
C ILE A 112 0.00 10.16 -4.44
N TYR A 113 -0.86 9.89 -3.47
CA TYR A 113 -1.43 10.90 -2.58
C TYR A 113 -0.87 10.65 -1.18
N PRO A 114 0.03 11.51 -0.68
CA PRO A 114 0.78 11.22 0.54
C PRO A 114 -0.06 11.29 1.81
N GLU A 115 -1.20 12.00 1.77
CA GLU A 115 -2.06 12.15 2.93
C GLU A 115 -3.52 12.28 2.47
N VAL A 116 -4.37 11.34 2.88
CA VAL A 116 -5.82 11.37 2.68
C VAL A 116 -6.54 10.94 3.96
N ASN A 117 -7.73 11.51 4.19
CA ASN A 117 -8.57 11.08 5.31
C ASN A 117 -9.56 10.00 4.87
N ILE A 118 -9.48 8.85 5.52
CA ILE A 118 -10.43 7.75 5.37
C ILE A 118 -11.32 7.72 6.61
N ARG A 119 -12.63 7.87 6.41
CA ARG A 119 -13.64 7.77 7.48
C ARG A 119 -13.83 6.31 7.86
N LEU A 120 -13.80 6.01 9.16
CA LEU A 120 -13.99 4.65 9.69
C LEU A 120 -15.46 4.34 10.03
N SER A 121 -16.39 5.02 9.38
CA SER A 121 -17.82 4.83 9.46
C SER A 121 -18.46 5.13 8.12
N GLN A 122 -19.57 4.46 7.79
CA GLN A 122 -20.38 4.75 6.60
C GLN A 122 -21.34 5.93 6.80
N THR A 123 -21.37 6.53 7.98
CA THR A 123 -22.22 7.70 8.25
C THR A 123 -21.63 8.94 7.59
N VAL A 124 -22.34 9.48 6.60
CA VAL A 124 -22.00 10.74 5.95
C VAL A 124 -22.54 11.90 6.79
N ASN A 125 -21.67 12.82 7.18
CA ASN A 125 -22.02 14.05 7.84
C ASN A 125 -21.52 15.26 7.03
N PRO A 126 -22.37 15.84 6.17
CA PRO A 126 -21.97 16.93 5.27
C PRO A 126 -21.52 18.22 5.99
N ALA A 127 -21.63 18.30 7.33
CA ALA A 127 -21.11 19.41 8.11
C ALA A 127 -19.65 19.21 8.59
N THR A 128 -19.10 18.00 8.53
CA THR A 128 -17.76 17.67 9.02
C THR A 128 -16.89 16.95 8.00
N ASP A 129 -17.44 16.65 6.83
CA ASP A 129 -16.91 15.64 5.91
C ASP A 129 -16.36 16.27 4.61
N ASP A 130 -15.96 17.53 4.68
CA ASP A 130 -15.47 18.32 3.54
C ASP A 130 -14.12 17.81 2.98
N ASP A 131 -13.35 17.08 3.80
CA ASP A 131 -11.99 16.62 3.50
C ASP A 131 -11.86 15.08 3.58
N ILE A 132 -12.97 14.37 3.34
CA ILE A 132 -12.99 12.89 3.34
C ILE A 132 -12.73 12.38 1.93
N PHE A 133 -11.70 11.56 1.81
CA PHE A 133 -11.36 10.88 0.56
C PHE A 133 -12.23 9.64 0.34
N PHE A 134 -12.39 8.82 1.37
CA PHE A 134 -13.11 7.55 1.27
C PHE A 134 -13.77 7.17 2.59
N TYR A 135 -14.87 6.40 2.52
CA TYR A 135 -15.61 5.89 3.67
C TYR A 135 -15.47 4.38 3.74
N CYS A 136 -15.13 3.87 4.92
CA CYS A 136 -15.03 2.44 5.21
C CYS A 136 -15.75 2.09 6.51
N ASP A 137 -16.24 0.87 6.63
CA ASP A 137 -16.90 0.30 7.80
C ASP A 137 -15.86 -0.23 8.80
N GLY A 138 -15.05 0.70 9.31
CA GLY A 138 -14.08 0.44 10.35
C GLY A 138 -12.81 -0.28 9.90
N LEU A 139 -12.05 -0.78 10.88
CA LEU A 139 -10.69 -1.30 10.71
C LEU A 139 -10.61 -2.48 9.73
N LYS A 140 -11.62 -3.35 9.71
CA LYS A 140 -11.61 -4.54 8.84
C LYS A 140 -11.63 -4.14 7.36
N GLU A 141 -12.51 -3.21 6.99
CA GLU A 141 -12.58 -2.70 5.62
C GLU A 141 -11.34 -1.86 5.30
N LEU A 142 -10.87 -1.02 6.22
CA LEU A 142 -9.63 -0.26 6.03
C LEU A 142 -8.44 -1.16 5.66
N LYS A 143 -8.26 -2.29 6.36
CA LYS A 143 -7.18 -3.26 6.06
C LYS A 143 -7.34 -3.91 4.69
N SER A 144 -8.57 -4.06 4.19
CA SER A 144 -8.79 -4.64 2.86
C SER A 144 -8.33 -3.72 1.73
N LEU A 145 -8.26 -2.41 1.97
CA LEU A 145 -7.80 -1.41 0.99
C LEU A 145 -6.29 -1.41 0.77
N VAL A 146 -5.52 -2.19 1.55
CA VAL A 146 -4.07 -2.36 1.35
C VAL A 146 -3.77 -3.21 0.11
N PHE A 147 -4.73 -4.04 -0.31
CA PHE A 147 -4.58 -4.91 -1.48
C PHE A 147 -5.24 -4.27 -2.71
N PRO A 148 -4.64 -4.46 -3.91
CA PRO A 148 -5.32 -4.21 -5.16
C PRO A 148 -6.64 -4.98 -5.19
N GLY A 149 -7.74 -4.28 -5.41
CA GLY A 149 -9.08 -4.85 -5.35
C GLY A 149 -10.03 -4.12 -6.28
N GLY A 150 -11.33 -4.14 -5.98
CA GLY A 150 -12.36 -3.46 -6.78
C GLY A 150 -12.35 -1.92 -6.68
N LYS A 151 -11.23 -1.32 -6.27
CA LYS A 151 -11.03 0.14 -6.13
C LYS A 151 -9.82 0.55 -6.97
N ASP A 152 -9.85 1.79 -7.45
CA ASP A 152 -8.78 2.33 -8.31
C ASP A 152 -7.55 2.80 -7.54
N PHE A 153 -7.49 2.54 -6.23
CA PHE A 153 -6.41 2.90 -5.33
C PHE A 153 -6.17 1.82 -4.28
N CYS A 154 -4.95 1.81 -3.74
CA CYS A 154 -4.56 1.02 -2.57
C CYS A 154 -3.96 1.92 -1.49
N ILE A 155 -4.10 1.51 -0.22
CA ILE A 155 -3.36 2.13 0.89
C ILE A 155 -1.92 1.60 0.87
N ALA A 156 -0.98 2.51 0.69
CA ALA A 156 0.45 2.19 0.77
C ALA A 156 0.98 2.28 2.20
N ASP A 157 0.43 3.19 3.03
CA ASP A 157 0.87 3.37 4.41
C ASP A 157 -0.24 3.95 5.31
N ILE A 158 -0.17 3.67 6.61
CA ILE A 158 -1.01 4.25 7.66
C ILE A 158 -0.19 5.23 8.49
N LEU A 159 -0.50 6.53 8.37
CA LEU A 159 0.24 7.57 9.08
C LEU A 159 -0.16 7.64 10.55
N TYR A 160 -1.46 7.79 10.83
CA TYR A 160 -2.01 7.78 12.19
C TYR A 160 -3.55 7.72 12.20
N PHE A 161 -4.11 7.47 13.39
CA PHE A 161 -5.54 7.54 13.65
C PHE A 161 -5.91 8.84 14.38
N LYS A 162 -7.07 9.41 14.04
CA LYS A 162 -7.63 10.57 14.74
C LYS A 162 -9.12 10.37 15.07
N GLY A 163 -9.56 11.01 16.15
CA GLY A 163 -10.92 10.94 16.68
C GLY A 163 -11.49 12.33 16.90
N LEU A 164 -12.80 12.46 16.78
CA LEU A 164 -13.58 13.63 17.17
C LEU A 164 -13.90 13.63 18.67
N CYS A 165 -13.61 12.53 19.38
CA CYS A 165 -13.75 12.46 20.83
C CYS A 165 -13.03 13.65 21.49
N ARG A 166 -13.82 14.54 22.11
CA ARG A 166 -13.27 15.57 22.99
C ARG A 166 -12.59 14.86 24.15
N ARG A 167 -11.28 15.06 24.32
CA ARG A 167 -10.52 14.52 25.45
C ARG A 167 -11.31 14.76 26.73
N THR A 168 -11.73 13.70 27.41
CA THR A 168 -12.04 13.84 28.83
C THR A 168 -10.68 14.01 29.52
N PRO A 169 -10.40 15.14 30.18
CA PRO A 169 -9.15 15.30 30.88
C PRO A 169 -9.22 14.36 32.08
N ASN A 170 -8.62 13.17 31.99
CA ASN A 170 -8.50 12.33 33.16
C ASN A 170 -7.09 11.81 33.39
N LYS A 171 -6.54 12.41 34.46
CA LYS A 171 -5.53 11.95 35.41
C LYS A 171 -4.17 11.56 34.83
N LYS A 172 -3.22 12.46 35.12
CA LYS A 172 -1.77 12.27 35.10
C LYS A 172 -1.42 10.83 35.48
N HIS A 173 -0.99 10.04 34.50
CA HIS A 173 -0.11 8.93 34.78
C HIS A 173 1.31 9.51 34.77
N ASP A 174 1.93 9.55 35.95
CA ASP A 174 3.36 9.79 36.09
C ASP A 174 4.11 8.61 35.46
N THR A 175 4.24 8.61 34.14
CA THR A 175 5.29 7.86 33.47
C THR A 175 6.51 8.76 33.45
N LYS A 176 7.43 8.48 34.38
CA LYS A 176 8.81 8.96 34.34
C LYS A 176 9.35 8.73 32.92
N CYS A 177 9.52 9.79 32.15
CA CYS A 177 10.34 9.76 30.95
C CYS A 177 11.76 9.41 31.37
N HIS A 178 12.23 8.21 31.02
CA HIS A 178 13.66 7.93 31.05
C HIS A 178 14.26 8.43 29.74
N PRO A 179 15.26 9.33 29.76
CA PRO A 179 15.86 9.88 28.56
C PRO A 179 16.94 8.92 28.04
N HIS A 180 16.97 8.71 26.73
CA HIS A 180 18.07 8.27 25.84
C HIS A 180 17.37 7.58 24.65
N PHE A 181 17.35 8.12 23.44
CA PHE A 181 18.49 8.51 22.62
C PHE A 181 18.09 9.65 21.67
N LEU A 182 18.69 10.82 21.90
CA LEU A 182 19.05 11.75 20.84
C LEU A 182 20.57 11.94 20.97
N GLN A 183 21.23 12.05 19.82
CA GLN A 183 22.69 12.10 19.59
C GLN A 183 23.31 10.70 19.50
N GLN A 184 23.79 10.29 18.34
CA GLN A 184 25.01 10.81 17.67
C GLN A 184 24.73 10.85 16.16
N LYS A 185 24.93 11.98 15.45
CA LYS A 185 26.20 12.44 14.85
C LYS A 185 27.00 11.34 14.17
#